data_AF-A0A221K688-F1
#
_entry.id   AF-A0A221K688-F1
#
_cell.length_a   1.000
_cell.length_b   1.000
_cell.length_c   1.000
_cell.angle_alpha   90.00
_cell.angle_beta   90.00
_cell.angle_gamma   90.00
#
_symmetry.space_group_name_H-M   'P 1'
#
loop_
_entity.id
_entity.type
_entity.pdbx_description
1 polymer ?
#
loop_
_entity_poly.entity_id
_entity_poly.type
_entity_poly.pdbx_seq_one_letter_code
_entity_poly.pdbx_strand_id
1 'polypeptide(L)'
;MTNDTTHTLINTFTPKGESVEKLLKLQLEEIATMREKAGEIGWLGNEVYRVTDGSQLVIVTRVDFHSELSRLSSGCKSTAWAKVKTDKIDASVLAKLHASGFLPEVWMPDEEAERLRRVVAERVQLVSQMTRLKNRIHSVLHANLIPPFSGSLFSKRGRAWLEALPVAEDQQRVILRHASELDRLGHDLKQIDEDLAQAALQEPRVKQLMTITGVNMIVALSVLAAVGDIGRFSSPEKLVSYFGLNPRVRQSGDKPAYHGRITKQGRSHARAMLVEAAWSVSRTPGPLRAFFQRIKEKRGNQVAAVATARKLTVVIWHMLSKGEEYIWSRPALLDWKLRKLELAAGYPSKRGGRTKGSAADYSLKSVRDREREAVGHAEEVYRRFVTKWKQRSPMANPVSHQ
;
A
#
# COMPACT_ATOMS: atom_id res chain seq x y z
N MET A 1 10.31 47.46 -4.45
CA MET A 1 9.41 48.15 -3.52
C MET A 1 8.06 47.45 -3.61
N THR A 2 7.37 46.92 -2.61
CA THR A 2 7.58 46.60 -1.18
C THR A 2 6.24 45.96 -0.74
N ASN A 3 6.30 44.84 -0.01
CA ASN A 3 5.34 44.32 1.00
C ASN A 3 3.90 43.90 0.65
N ASP A 4 3.67 42.57 0.76
CA ASP A 4 2.95 41.86 1.84
C ASP A 4 1.53 42.33 2.28
N THR A 5 0.55 41.42 2.35
CA THR A 5 -0.04 40.88 3.61
C THR A 5 -1.36 40.12 3.34
N THR A 6 -1.41 38.88 3.80
CA THR A 6 -2.56 37.95 3.86
C THR A 6 -3.61 38.41 4.88
N HIS A 7 -4.88 38.53 4.48
CA HIS A 7 -5.99 38.82 5.40
C HIS A 7 -6.46 37.57 6.16
N THR A 8 -6.38 37.59 7.49
CA THR A 8 -7.02 36.64 8.40
C THR A 8 -8.23 37.31 9.04
N LEU A 9 -9.42 36.70 8.90
CA LEU A 9 -10.69 37.19 9.45
C LEU A 9 -10.73 37.03 10.98
N ILE A 10 -11.03 38.13 11.68
CA ILE A 10 -11.30 38.18 13.13
C ILE A 10 -12.82 38.16 13.32
N ASN A 11 -13.37 37.13 13.95
CA ASN A 11 -14.77 37.12 14.41
C ASN A 11 -14.83 37.36 15.93
N THR A 12 -15.46 38.47 16.32
CA THR A 12 -15.73 38.85 17.72
C THR A 12 -17.05 38.28 18.20
N PHE A 13 -17.09 37.66 19.39
CA PHE A 13 -18.31 37.14 20.02
C PHE A 13 -18.49 37.77 21.42
N THR A 14 -19.67 38.33 21.71
CA THR A 14 -20.07 38.88 23.02
C THR A 14 -21.13 38.00 23.68
N PRO A 15 -20.91 37.44 24.91
CA PRO A 15 -21.93 36.64 25.60
C PRO A 15 -22.71 37.42 26.67
N LYS A 16 -24.00 37.07 26.85
CA LYS A 16 -24.91 37.54 27.92
C LYS A 16 -25.13 36.44 28.98
N GLY A 17 -25.21 36.83 30.26
CA GLY A 17 -25.81 36.03 31.36
C GLY A 17 -24.89 35.85 32.58
N GLU A 18 -25.44 35.98 33.80
CA GLU A 18 -24.73 35.98 35.11
C GLU A 18 -23.85 34.74 35.40
N SER A 19 -24.04 33.61 34.71
CA SER A 19 -23.11 32.46 34.81
C SER A 19 -21.78 32.69 34.10
N VAL A 20 -21.75 33.61 33.13
CA VAL A 20 -20.56 34.03 32.40
C VAL A 20 -19.68 34.91 33.27
N GLU A 21 -20.24 35.66 34.24
CA GLU A 21 -19.47 36.51 35.15
C GLU A 21 -18.68 35.69 36.19
N LYS A 22 -19.24 34.55 36.60
CA LYS A 22 -18.58 33.57 37.49
C LYS A 22 -17.51 32.75 36.75
N LEU A 23 -17.75 32.42 35.47
CA LEU A 23 -16.76 31.83 34.58
C LEU A 23 -15.67 32.83 34.17
N LEU A 24 -16.01 34.11 33.98
CA LEU A 24 -15.05 35.19 33.71
C LEU A 24 -14.19 35.49 34.94
N LYS A 25 -14.72 35.41 36.17
CA LYS A 25 -13.88 35.56 37.38
C LYS A 25 -12.87 34.41 37.51
N LEU A 26 -13.29 33.17 37.28
CA LEU A 26 -12.38 32.02 37.22
C LEU A 26 -11.38 32.13 36.05
N GLN A 27 -11.82 32.58 34.88
CA GLN A 27 -10.96 32.83 33.73
C GLN A 27 -10.02 34.01 33.95
N LEU A 28 -10.40 35.06 34.68
CA LEU A 28 -9.56 36.23 34.94
C LEU A 28 -8.48 35.91 35.98
N GLU A 29 -8.77 35.06 36.97
CA GLU A 29 -7.77 34.53 37.91
C GLU A 29 -6.80 33.56 37.21
N GLU A 30 -7.29 32.67 36.33
CA GLU A 30 -6.42 31.82 35.49
C GLU A 30 -5.61 32.64 34.47
N ILE A 31 -6.18 33.67 33.86
CA ILE A 31 -5.49 34.60 32.94
C ILE A 31 -4.47 35.45 33.69
N ALA A 32 -4.74 35.88 34.93
CA ALA A 32 -3.76 36.59 35.77
C ALA A 32 -2.58 35.69 36.13
N THR A 33 -2.84 34.41 36.44
CA THR A 33 -1.82 33.40 36.71
C THR A 33 -0.99 33.05 35.45
N MET A 34 -1.61 33.12 34.26
CA MET A 34 -0.93 32.91 32.97
C MET A 34 -0.18 34.14 32.45
N ARG A 35 -0.58 35.36 32.84
CA ARG A 35 0.14 36.61 32.51
C ARG A 35 1.55 36.68 33.12
N GLU A 36 1.79 35.95 34.21
CA GLU A 36 3.13 35.84 34.82
C GLU A 36 4.10 34.92 34.04
N LYS A 37 3.63 34.22 33.00
CA LYS A 37 4.44 33.22 32.25
C LYS A 37 4.37 33.44 30.74
N ALA A 38 5.05 34.48 30.27
CA ALA A 38 5.26 34.69 28.84
C ALA A 38 5.92 33.46 28.19
N GLY A 39 5.29 32.90 27.14
CA GLY A 39 5.84 31.80 26.34
C GLY A 39 5.23 30.40 26.53
N GLU A 40 4.30 30.20 27.48
CA GLU A 40 3.66 28.90 27.73
C GLU A 40 2.38 28.66 26.88
N ILE A 41 2.12 27.39 26.54
CA ILE A 41 0.93 26.94 25.79
C ILE A 41 -0.21 26.66 26.77
N GLY A 42 -1.33 27.37 26.62
CA GLY A 42 -2.53 27.25 27.45
C GLY A 42 -3.69 26.53 26.76
N TRP A 43 -4.61 25.97 27.55
CA TRP A 43 -5.78 25.24 27.06
C TRP A 43 -7.08 25.90 27.51
N LEU A 44 -8.02 26.09 26.58
CA LEU A 44 -9.38 26.57 26.88
C LEU A 44 -10.37 25.74 26.04
N GLY A 45 -11.06 24.80 26.68
CA GLY A 45 -11.94 23.84 25.98
C GLY A 45 -11.20 22.94 24.98
N ASN A 46 -11.64 22.95 23.71
CA ASN A 46 -11.05 22.17 22.60
C ASN A 46 -10.04 22.99 21.77
N GLU A 47 -9.61 24.14 22.28
CA GLU A 47 -8.73 25.07 21.57
C GLU A 47 -7.40 25.23 22.30
N VAL A 48 -6.32 25.24 21.52
CA VAL A 48 -4.94 25.45 21.99
C VAL A 48 -4.52 26.87 21.70
N TYR A 49 -4.04 27.59 22.71
CA TYR A 49 -3.64 28.99 22.61
C TYR A 49 -2.15 29.17 22.88
N ARG A 50 -1.56 30.16 22.21
CA ARG A 50 -0.23 30.69 22.53
C ARG A 50 -0.35 32.15 22.95
N VAL A 51 0.24 32.50 24.09
CA VAL A 51 0.33 33.88 24.57
C VAL A 51 1.57 34.53 23.96
N THR A 52 1.39 35.63 23.23
CA THR A 52 2.50 36.48 22.76
C THR A 52 2.74 37.63 23.72
N ASP A 53 3.93 38.25 23.67
CA ASP A 53 4.51 39.22 24.63
C ASP A 53 3.80 40.59 24.72
N GLY A 54 2.48 40.60 24.55
CA GLY A 54 1.65 41.78 24.53
C GLY A 54 0.18 41.39 24.50
N SER A 55 -0.33 40.87 25.62
CA SER A 55 -1.76 40.77 25.98
C SER A 55 -2.74 40.09 25.00
N GLN A 56 -2.27 39.46 23.92
CA GLN A 56 -3.11 38.79 22.91
C GLN A 56 -2.95 37.26 22.96
N LEU A 57 -4.09 36.56 22.89
CA LEU A 57 -4.20 35.10 22.77
C LEU A 57 -4.41 34.74 21.30
N VAL A 58 -3.52 33.94 20.72
CA VAL A 58 -3.68 33.43 19.34
C VAL A 58 -4.12 31.97 19.40
N ILE A 59 -5.24 31.63 18.73
CA ILE A 59 -5.70 30.25 18.55
C ILE A 59 -4.75 29.57 17.57
N VAL A 60 -4.04 28.54 18.03
CA VAL A 60 -3.05 27.79 17.23
C VAL A 60 -3.72 26.63 16.49
N THR A 61 -4.75 26.02 17.06
CA THR A 61 -5.48 24.92 16.43
C THR A 61 -6.79 24.61 17.16
N ARG A 62 -7.79 24.14 16.40
CA ARG A 62 -9.03 23.53 16.91
C ARG A 62 -9.02 22.05 16.54
N VAL A 63 -9.12 21.16 17.53
CA VAL A 63 -9.01 19.71 17.32
C VAL A 63 -10.40 19.07 17.26
N ASP A 64 -10.79 18.55 16.09
CA ASP A 64 -12.02 17.76 15.92
C ASP A 64 -11.75 16.26 16.17
N PHE A 65 -12.39 15.71 17.20
CA PHE A 65 -11.94 14.51 17.90
C PHE A 65 -12.53 13.15 17.44
N HIS A 66 -13.32 13.07 16.38
CA HIS A 66 -14.18 11.88 16.18
C HIS A 66 -13.72 10.77 15.22
N SER A 67 -12.53 10.81 14.59
CA SER A 67 -12.13 9.71 13.66
C SER A 67 -10.67 9.23 13.69
N GLU A 68 -9.75 9.89 14.40
CA GLU A 68 -8.31 9.61 14.23
C GLU A 68 -7.62 8.87 15.40
N LEU A 69 -8.23 8.82 16.59
CA LEU A 69 -7.63 8.21 17.79
C LEU A 69 -7.38 6.70 17.68
N SER A 70 -8.09 5.98 16.81
CA SER A 70 -7.91 4.52 16.65
C SER A 70 -6.65 4.12 15.87
N ARG A 71 -6.02 5.03 15.10
CA ARG A 71 -4.88 4.70 14.22
C ARG A 71 -3.51 5.08 14.81
N LEU A 72 -3.45 6.10 15.67
CA LEU A 72 -2.20 6.61 16.28
C LEU A 72 -1.67 5.77 17.46
N SER A 73 -2.52 5.00 18.14
CA SER A 73 -2.13 4.21 19.33
C SER A 73 -1.22 3.01 19.04
N SER A 74 -1.03 2.62 17.78
CA SER A 74 -0.28 1.42 17.41
C SER A 74 1.25 1.59 17.43
N GLY A 75 1.75 2.84 17.42
CA GLY A 75 3.18 3.14 17.28
C GLY A 75 3.85 3.75 18.51
N CYS A 76 3.09 4.38 19.40
CA CYS A 76 3.62 5.09 20.56
C CYS A 76 3.43 4.27 21.83
N LYS A 77 4.47 3.55 22.27
CA LYS A 77 4.40 2.74 23.50
C LYS A 77 4.32 3.56 24.79
N SER A 78 4.52 4.88 24.74
CA SER A 78 4.45 5.75 25.91
C SER A 78 3.02 6.00 26.40
N THR A 79 2.02 5.91 25.52
CA THR A 79 0.60 6.05 25.91
C THR A 79 0.01 4.78 26.53
N ALA A 80 0.73 3.65 26.47
CA ALA A 80 0.26 2.34 26.94
C ALA A 80 0.47 2.10 28.45
N TRP A 81 1.23 2.96 29.15
CA TRP A 81 1.57 2.82 30.57
C TRP A 81 0.82 3.79 31.50
N ALA A 82 -0.11 4.58 30.97
CA ALA A 82 -0.95 5.44 31.80
C ALA A 82 -2.00 4.57 32.53
N LYS A 83 -1.91 4.50 33.86
CA LYS A 83 -2.84 3.76 34.73
C LYS A 83 -4.30 4.24 34.61
N VAL A 84 -4.51 5.44 34.05
CA VAL A 84 -5.80 6.04 33.73
C VAL A 84 -5.70 6.62 32.31
N LYS A 85 -6.49 6.06 31.39
CA LYS A 85 -6.54 6.47 29.98
C LYS A 85 -7.78 7.35 29.77
N THR A 86 -7.58 8.64 29.56
CA THR A 86 -8.65 9.58 29.20
C THR A 86 -8.23 10.40 27.99
N ASP A 87 -9.20 10.82 27.18
CA ASP A 87 -8.94 11.57 25.94
C ASP A 87 -8.16 12.88 26.20
N LYS A 88 -8.41 13.53 27.35
CA LYS A 88 -7.68 14.73 27.79
C LYS A 88 -6.19 14.45 28.04
N ILE A 89 -5.88 13.33 28.70
CA ILE A 89 -4.49 12.94 28.98
C ILE A 89 -3.79 12.53 27.68
N ASP A 90 -4.46 11.74 26.85
CA ASP A 90 -3.91 11.30 25.55
C ASP A 90 -3.64 12.50 24.63
N ALA A 91 -4.54 13.48 24.56
CA ALA A 91 -4.36 14.71 23.78
C ALA A 91 -3.16 15.54 24.27
N SER A 92 -3.03 15.72 25.59
CA SER A 92 -1.89 16.43 26.17
C SER A 92 -0.56 15.71 25.95
N VAL A 93 -0.54 14.37 26.04
CA VAL A 93 0.64 13.55 25.74
C VAL A 93 1.02 13.65 24.27
N LEU A 94 0.06 13.55 23.35
CA LEU A 94 0.32 13.70 21.91
C LEU A 94 0.82 15.12 21.57
N ALA A 95 0.22 16.16 22.16
CA ALA A 95 0.66 17.54 21.97
C ALA A 95 2.09 17.76 22.48
N LYS A 96 2.44 17.22 23.64
CA LYS A 96 3.82 17.25 24.17
C LYS A 96 4.79 16.49 23.28
N LEU A 97 4.42 15.31 22.78
CA LEU A 97 5.25 14.54 21.86
C LEU A 97 5.41 15.23 20.50
N HIS A 98 4.38 15.92 19.99
CA HIS A 98 4.46 16.75 18.79
C HIS A 98 5.39 17.95 19.00
N ALA A 99 5.19 18.70 20.08
CA ALA A 99 5.99 19.87 20.41
C ALA A 99 7.48 19.54 20.65
N SER A 100 7.76 18.34 21.15
CA SER A 100 9.12 17.84 21.34
C SER A 100 9.71 17.14 20.11
N GLY A 101 8.99 17.10 18.99
CA GLY A 101 9.46 16.50 17.73
C GLY A 101 9.53 14.96 17.75
N PHE A 102 8.92 14.31 18.74
CA PHE A 102 8.92 12.84 18.88
C PHE A 102 7.78 12.16 18.10
N LEU A 103 6.77 12.90 17.64
CA LEU A 103 5.77 12.36 16.71
C LEU A 103 6.23 12.55 15.26
N PRO A 104 6.24 11.47 14.45
CA PRO A 104 6.48 11.60 13.03
C PRO A 104 5.31 12.31 12.36
N GLU A 105 5.60 13.30 11.52
CA GLU A 105 4.59 13.90 10.65
C GLU A 105 4.03 12.83 9.70
N VAL A 106 2.70 12.73 9.65
CA VAL A 106 1.99 11.78 8.79
C VAL A 106 1.63 12.49 7.50
N TRP A 107 2.14 12.00 6.37
CA TRP A 107 1.73 12.50 5.07
C TRP A 107 0.22 12.30 4.88
N MET A 108 -0.48 13.40 4.61
CA MET A 108 -1.86 13.37 4.18
C MET A 108 -1.94 13.26 2.66
N PRO A 109 -2.80 12.39 2.13
CA PRO A 109 -2.94 12.20 0.70
C PRO A 109 -3.77 13.33 0.13
N ASP A 110 -3.46 13.75 -1.10
CA ASP A 110 -4.39 14.57 -1.86
C ASP A 110 -5.69 13.78 -2.14
N GLU A 111 -6.71 14.52 -2.57
CA GLU A 111 -8.04 13.96 -2.74
C GLU A 111 -8.07 12.84 -3.79
N GLU A 112 -7.25 12.95 -4.84
CA GLU A 112 -7.16 11.96 -5.92
C GLU A 112 -6.51 10.66 -5.43
N ALA A 113 -5.39 10.76 -4.72
CA ALA A 113 -4.73 9.62 -4.10
C ALA A 113 -5.64 8.94 -3.05
N GLU A 114 -6.41 9.71 -2.29
CA GLU A 114 -7.35 9.15 -1.31
C GLU A 114 -8.57 8.50 -1.98
N ARG A 115 -9.10 9.08 -3.07
CA ARG A 115 -10.13 8.44 -3.91
C ARG A 115 -9.63 7.09 -4.41
N LEU A 116 -8.46 7.05 -5.05
CA LEU A 116 -7.90 5.81 -5.59
C LEU A 116 -7.65 4.77 -4.48
N ARG A 117 -7.23 5.19 -3.29
CA ARG A 117 -7.08 4.30 -2.13
C ARG A 117 -8.38 3.65 -1.69
N ARG A 118 -9.47 4.42 -1.65
CA ARG A 118 -10.79 3.90 -1.26
C ARG A 118 -11.24 2.82 -2.24
N VAL A 119 -11.18 3.10 -3.54
CA VAL A 119 -11.60 2.14 -4.59
C VAL A 119 -10.73 0.88 -4.58
N VAL A 120 -9.40 1.02 -4.47
CA VAL A 120 -8.50 -0.13 -4.33
C VAL A 120 -8.79 -0.93 -3.06
N ALA A 121 -9.06 -0.27 -1.93
CA ALA A 121 -9.38 -0.96 -0.68
C ALA A 121 -10.72 -1.71 -0.75
N GLU A 122 -11.74 -1.13 -1.38
CA GLU A 122 -13.04 -1.76 -1.60
C GLU A 122 -12.89 -3.02 -2.46
N ARG A 123 -12.17 -2.93 -3.59
CA ARG A 123 -11.84 -4.07 -4.44
C ARG A 123 -11.22 -5.21 -3.63
N VAL A 124 -10.29 -4.89 -2.73
CA VAL A 124 -9.62 -5.87 -1.87
C VAL A 124 -10.59 -6.53 -0.90
N GLN A 125 -11.50 -5.75 -0.32
CA GLN A 125 -12.54 -6.27 0.56
C GLN A 125 -13.44 -7.24 -0.20
N LEU A 126 -13.90 -6.91 -1.42
CA LEU A 126 -14.70 -7.80 -2.24
C LEU A 126 -13.97 -9.10 -2.58
N VAL A 127 -12.74 -9.02 -3.08
CA VAL A 127 -11.92 -10.21 -3.38
C VAL A 127 -11.73 -11.09 -2.14
N SER A 128 -11.53 -10.47 -0.97
CA SER A 128 -11.43 -11.19 0.30
C SER A 128 -12.73 -11.88 0.70
N GLN A 129 -13.89 -11.21 0.52
CA GLN A 129 -15.21 -11.81 0.75
C GLN A 129 -15.46 -13.00 -0.19
N MET A 130 -15.21 -12.83 -1.48
CA MET A 130 -15.32 -13.92 -2.47
C MET A 130 -14.43 -15.10 -2.11
N THR A 131 -13.19 -14.85 -1.68
CA THR A 131 -12.26 -15.91 -1.25
C THR A 131 -12.79 -16.67 -0.04
N ARG A 132 -13.37 -15.96 0.94
CA ARG A 132 -14.02 -16.60 2.11
C ARG A 132 -15.18 -17.49 1.70
N LEU A 133 -16.04 -17.04 0.78
CA LEU A 133 -17.17 -17.84 0.29
C LEU A 133 -16.71 -19.10 -0.45
N LYS A 134 -15.71 -18.97 -1.33
CA LYS A 134 -15.09 -20.12 -2.00
C LYS A 134 -14.53 -21.13 -1.00
N ASN A 135 -13.81 -20.64 0.01
CA ASN A 135 -13.25 -21.50 1.05
C ASN A 135 -14.34 -22.19 1.88
N ARG A 136 -15.46 -21.53 2.17
CA ARG A 136 -16.61 -22.16 2.84
C ARG A 136 -17.20 -23.29 2.01
N ILE A 137 -17.36 -23.10 0.69
CA ILE A 137 -17.79 -24.18 -0.22
C ILE A 137 -16.77 -25.33 -0.17
N HIS A 138 -15.47 -25.03 -0.29
CA HIS A 138 -14.42 -26.04 -0.17
C HIS A 138 -14.47 -26.78 1.19
N SER A 139 -14.75 -26.10 2.30
CA SER A 139 -14.91 -26.74 3.61
C SER A 139 -16.04 -27.77 3.63
N VAL A 140 -17.19 -27.48 3.00
CA VAL A 140 -18.28 -28.45 2.87
C VAL A 140 -17.85 -29.66 2.03
N LEU A 141 -17.14 -29.43 0.92
CA LEU A 141 -16.62 -30.52 0.08
C LEU A 141 -15.64 -31.41 0.86
N HIS A 142 -14.70 -30.79 1.59
CA HIS A 142 -13.74 -31.52 2.41
C HIS A 142 -14.39 -32.31 3.56
N ALA A 143 -15.39 -31.73 4.23
CA ALA A 143 -16.12 -32.41 5.31
C ALA A 143 -16.86 -33.67 4.83
N ASN A 144 -17.33 -33.67 3.57
CA ASN A 144 -18.00 -34.79 2.94
C ASN A 144 -17.06 -35.69 2.12
N LEU A 145 -15.74 -35.52 2.24
CA LEU A 145 -14.73 -36.27 1.50
C LEU A 145 -14.94 -36.25 -0.03
N ILE A 146 -15.55 -35.19 -0.55
CA ILE A 146 -15.79 -35.04 -1.99
C ILE A 146 -14.45 -34.77 -2.67
N PRO A 147 -14.08 -35.55 -3.71
CA PRO A 147 -12.83 -35.37 -4.40
C PRO A 147 -12.76 -34.01 -5.12
N PRO A 148 -11.56 -33.47 -5.37
CA PRO A 148 -11.40 -32.23 -6.12
C PRO A 148 -12.05 -32.31 -7.50
N PHE A 149 -12.81 -31.28 -7.86
CA PHE A 149 -13.40 -31.18 -9.18
C PHE A 149 -12.31 -30.99 -10.26
N SER A 150 -12.39 -31.76 -11.34
CA SER A 150 -11.50 -31.61 -12.49
C SER A 150 -11.87 -30.36 -13.30
N GLY A 151 -11.18 -29.25 -13.00
CA GLY A 151 -11.34 -27.96 -13.68
C GLY A 151 -11.64 -26.80 -12.74
N SER A 152 -12.28 -25.75 -13.26
CA SER A 152 -12.68 -24.59 -12.45
C SER A 152 -14.00 -24.87 -11.76
N LEU A 153 -13.96 -25.04 -10.43
CA LEU A 153 -15.13 -25.33 -9.60
C LEU A 153 -16.24 -24.27 -9.73
N PHE A 154 -15.87 -23.00 -9.89
CA PHE A 154 -16.83 -21.89 -9.97
C PHE A 154 -17.20 -21.53 -11.42
N SER A 155 -16.82 -22.35 -12.39
CA SER A 155 -17.29 -22.23 -13.78
C SER A 155 -18.74 -22.74 -13.93
N LYS A 156 -19.37 -22.48 -15.08
CA LYS A 156 -20.71 -23.03 -15.39
C LYS A 156 -20.79 -24.54 -15.19
N ARG A 157 -19.78 -25.29 -15.66
CA ARG A 157 -19.69 -26.75 -15.49
C ARG A 157 -19.50 -27.15 -14.03
N GLY A 158 -18.64 -26.43 -13.31
CA GLY A 158 -18.40 -26.71 -11.88
C GLY A 158 -19.60 -26.39 -11.00
N ARG A 159 -20.40 -25.36 -11.35
CA ARG A 159 -21.67 -25.04 -10.69
C ARG A 159 -22.73 -26.12 -10.89
N ALA A 160 -22.90 -26.58 -12.13
CA ALA A 160 -23.79 -27.72 -12.40
C ALA A 160 -23.35 -28.99 -11.63
N TRP A 161 -22.04 -29.17 -11.45
CA TRP A 161 -21.52 -30.26 -10.62
C TRP A 161 -21.82 -30.06 -9.13
N LEU A 162 -21.66 -28.85 -8.59
CA LEU A 162 -22.03 -28.51 -7.21
C LEU A 162 -23.52 -28.75 -6.95
N GLU A 163 -24.38 -28.45 -7.92
CA GLU A 163 -25.84 -28.67 -7.85
C GLU A 163 -26.22 -30.16 -7.78
N ALA A 164 -25.39 -31.04 -8.35
CA ALA A 164 -25.64 -32.48 -8.42
C ALA A 164 -24.93 -33.30 -7.32
N LEU A 165 -24.35 -32.64 -6.31
CA LEU A 165 -23.61 -33.33 -5.27
C LEU A 165 -24.52 -34.15 -4.33
N PRO A 166 -24.11 -35.38 -3.96
CA PRO A 166 -24.85 -36.20 -3.00
C PRO A 166 -24.53 -35.78 -1.55
N VAL A 167 -24.88 -34.55 -1.19
CA VAL A 167 -24.72 -34.00 0.17
C VAL A 167 -26.08 -33.81 0.84
N ALA A 168 -26.08 -33.68 2.17
CA ALA A 168 -27.30 -33.39 2.92
C ALA A 168 -27.94 -32.07 2.44
N GLU A 169 -29.27 -31.98 2.48
CA GLU A 169 -29.99 -30.83 1.90
C GLU A 169 -29.61 -29.48 2.51
N ASP A 170 -29.32 -29.45 3.81
CA ASP A 170 -28.87 -28.25 4.52
C ASP A 170 -27.51 -27.76 4.00
N GLN A 171 -26.59 -28.69 3.76
CA GLN A 171 -25.29 -28.41 3.14
C GLN A 171 -25.45 -27.95 1.69
N GLN A 172 -26.35 -28.58 0.94
CA GLN A 172 -26.67 -28.16 -0.43
C GLN A 172 -27.19 -26.73 -0.47
N ARG A 173 -28.10 -26.37 0.43
CA ARG A 173 -28.60 -24.99 0.59
C ARG A 173 -27.47 -23.99 0.92
N VAL A 174 -26.47 -24.39 1.71
CA VAL A 174 -25.30 -23.54 2.02
C VAL A 174 -24.43 -23.34 0.79
N ILE A 175 -24.13 -24.40 0.04
CA ILE A 175 -23.32 -24.35 -1.19
C ILE A 175 -23.97 -23.39 -2.20
N LEU A 176 -25.26 -23.59 -2.50
CA LEU A 176 -25.96 -22.81 -3.51
C LEU A 176 -26.10 -21.32 -3.13
N ARG A 177 -26.34 -21.03 -1.85
CA ARG A 177 -26.40 -19.66 -1.34
C ARG A 177 -25.05 -18.95 -1.48
N HIS A 178 -23.96 -19.63 -1.12
CA HIS A 178 -22.60 -19.08 -1.28
C HIS A 178 -22.21 -18.92 -2.75
N ALA A 179 -22.63 -19.83 -3.63
CA ALA A 179 -22.39 -19.72 -5.07
C ALA A 179 -23.16 -18.54 -5.70
N SER A 180 -24.38 -18.28 -5.24
CA SER A 180 -25.19 -17.13 -5.69
C SER A 180 -24.60 -15.81 -5.21
N GLU A 181 -24.19 -15.73 -3.94
CA GLU A 181 -23.52 -14.54 -3.40
C GLU A 181 -22.17 -14.28 -4.11
N LEU A 182 -21.47 -15.35 -4.52
CA LEU A 182 -20.26 -15.22 -5.32
C LEU A 182 -20.52 -14.57 -6.69
N ASP A 183 -21.68 -14.81 -7.33
CA ASP A 183 -22.04 -14.12 -8.57
C ASP A 183 -22.29 -12.64 -8.33
N ARG A 184 -23.09 -12.32 -7.30
CA ARG A 184 -23.39 -10.94 -6.93
C ARG A 184 -22.11 -10.13 -6.72
N LEU A 185 -21.21 -10.64 -5.87
CA LEU A 185 -19.91 -10.01 -5.63
C LEU A 185 -19.02 -10.00 -6.88
N GLY A 186 -19.17 -10.98 -7.78
CA GLY A 186 -18.47 -11.02 -9.06
C GLY A 186 -18.93 -9.91 -10.01
N HIS A 187 -20.22 -9.55 -9.99
CA HIS A 187 -20.75 -8.40 -10.71
C HIS A 187 -20.23 -7.08 -10.12
N ASP A 188 -20.31 -6.90 -8.80
CA ASP A 188 -19.80 -5.71 -8.11
C ASP A 188 -18.29 -5.51 -8.40
N LEU A 189 -17.50 -6.59 -8.30
CA LEU A 189 -16.07 -6.55 -8.60
C LEU A 189 -15.78 -6.14 -10.04
N LYS A 190 -16.62 -6.56 -10.99
CA LYS A 190 -16.46 -6.20 -12.40
C LYS A 190 -16.67 -4.71 -12.62
N GLN A 191 -17.65 -4.10 -11.95
CA GLN A 191 -17.89 -2.65 -12.02
C GLN A 191 -16.69 -1.88 -11.46
N ILE A 192 -16.17 -2.29 -10.30
CA ILE A 192 -14.97 -1.68 -9.72
C ILE A 192 -13.74 -1.86 -10.63
N ASP A 193 -13.57 -3.03 -11.24
CA ASP A 193 -12.49 -3.27 -12.19
C ASP A 193 -12.61 -2.40 -13.45
N GLU A 194 -13.83 -2.11 -13.90
CA GLU A 194 -14.12 -1.18 -15.01
C GLU A 194 -13.73 0.26 -14.64
N ASP A 195 -14.15 0.75 -13.47
CA ASP A 195 -13.81 2.09 -12.98
C ASP A 195 -12.30 2.28 -12.81
N LEU A 196 -11.63 1.29 -12.20
CA LEU A 196 -10.18 1.29 -12.05
C LEU A 196 -9.46 1.25 -13.40
N ALA A 197 -10.01 0.55 -14.39
CA ALA A 197 -9.44 0.50 -15.73
C ALA A 197 -9.56 1.84 -16.46
N GLN A 198 -10.69 2.54 -16.32
CA GLN A 198 -10.84 3.88 -16.88
C GLN A 198 -9.85 4.87 -16.26
N ALA A 199 -9.69 4.85 -14.92
CA ALA A 199 -8.70 5.67 -14.23
C ALA A 199 -7.27 5.33 -14.68
N ALA A 200 -6.93 4.05 -14.81
CA ALA A 200 -5.61 3.60 -15.26
C ALA A 200 -5.26 4.01 -16.70
N LEU A 201 -6.23 4.16 -17.60
CA LEU A 201 -5.97 4.61 -18.96
C LEU A 201 -5.46 6.06 -19.01
N GLN A 202 -5.91 6.89 -18.07
CA GLN A 202 -5.56 8.30 -17.94
C GLN A 202 -4.30 8.55 -17.12
N GLU A 203 -3.72 7.51 -16.52
CA GLU A 203 -2.54 7.60 -15.66
C GLU A 203 -1.28 7.04 -16.36
N PRO A 204 -0.38 7.90 -16.89
CA PRO A 204 0.82 7.45 -17.59
C PRO A 204 1.73 6.56 -16.73
N ARG A 205 1.77 6.80 -15.42
CA ARG A 205 2.57 5.99 -14.49
C ARG A 205 2.10 4.54 -14.43
N VAL A 206 0.81 4.26 -14.67
CA VAL A 206 0.31 2.88 -14.75
C VAL A 206 0.93 2.16 -15.95
N LYS A 207 0.95 2.80 -17.12
CA LYS A 207 1.55 2.24 -18.34
C LYS A 207 3.04 1.97 -18.14
N GLN A 208 3.74 2.95 -17.54
CA GLN A 208 5.15 2.84 -17.17
C GLN A 208 5.41 1.64 -16.25
N LEU A 209 4.63 1.46 -15.19
CA LEU A 209 4.79 0.32 -14.28
C LEU A 209 4.42 -1.03 -14.93
N MET A 210 3.45 -1.05 -15.85
CA MET A 210 3.04 -2.24 -16.58
C MET A 210 4.10 -2.76 -17.57
N THR A 211 5.15 -1.98 -17.86
CA THR A 211 6.35 -2.46 -18.60
C THR A 211 7.10 -3.56 -17.83
N ILE A 212 7.02 -3.56 -16.50
CA ILE A 212 7.59 -4.62 -15.66
C ILE A 212 6.79 -5.90 -15.86
N THR A 213 7.46 -6.99 -16.19
CA THR A 213 6.81 -8.32 -16.24
C THR A 213 6.21 -8.64 -14.87
N GLY A 214 4.97 -9.14 -14.82
CA GLY A 214 4.28 -9.47 -13.57
C GLY A 214 3.57 -8.30 -12.88
N VAL A 215 3.77 -7.06 -13.34
CA VAL A 215 2.95 -5.92 -12.94
C VAL A 215 1.82 -5.74 -13.97
N ASN A 216 0.58 -5.75 -13.49
CA ASN A 216 -0.62 -5.42 -14.26
C ASN A 216 -1.25 -4.13 -13.70
N MET A 217 -2.37 -3.70 -14.28
CA MET A 217 -3.14 -2.53 -13.84
C MET A 217 -3.38 -2.53 -12.32
N ILE A 218 -3.87 -3.63 -11.76
CA ILE A 218 -4.20 -3.71 -10.33
C ILE A 218 -2.95 -3.53 -9.48
N VAL A 219 -1.86 -4.22 -9.79
CA VAL A 219 -0.59 -4.05 -9.06
C VAL A 219 -0.09 -2.60 -9.16
N ALA A 220 -0.14 -2.01 -10.36
CA ALA A 220 0.31 -0.64 -10.60
C ALA A 220 -0.54 0.37 -9.81
N LEU A 221 -1.87 0.31 -9.91
CA LEU A 221 -2.79 1.18 -9.17
C LEU A 221 -2.65 0.99 -7.65
N SER A 222 -2.51 -0.25 -7.16
CA SER A 222 -2.30 -0.48 -5.72
C SER A 222 -1.00 0.13 -5.20
N VAL A 223 0.05 0.14 -6.02
CA VAL A 223 1.32 0.81 -5.69
C VAL A 223 1.15 2.32 -5.73
N LEU A 224 0.59 2.87 -6.80
CA LEU A 224 0.40 4.32 -6.96
C LEU A 224 -0.54 4.89 -5.89
N ALA A 225 -1.64 4.20 -5.59
CA ALA A 225 -2.55 4.55 -4.50
C ALA A 225 -1.78 4.62 -3.17
N ALA A 226 -0.91 3.65 -2.89
CA ALA A 226 -0.16 3.63 -1.65
C ALA A 226 0.94 4.71 -1.60
N VAL A 227 1.59 4.99 -2.72
CA VAL A 227 2.70 5.96 -2.83
C VAL A 227 2.19 7.39 -2.83
N GLY A 228 1.19 7.73 -3.65
CA GLY A 228 0.84 9.11 -3.98
C GLY A 228 1.95 9.74 -4.81
N ASP A 229 2.49 10.86 -4.33
CA ASP A 229 3.72 11.42 -4.87
C ASP A 229 4.94 10.57 -4.49
N ILE A 230 5.79 10.26 -5.48
CA ILE A 230 7.03 9.52 -5.27
C ILE A 230 8.11 10.40 -4.62
N GLY A 231 8.06 11.72 -4.84
CA GLY A 231 9.03 12.71 -4.35
C GLY A 231 9.17 12.73 -2.83
N ARG A 232 8.11 12.37 -2.10
CA ARG A 232 8.14 12.22 -0.64
C ARG A 232 9.12 11.17 -0.12
N PHE A 233 9.56 10.24 -0.98
CA PHE A 233 10.52 9.20 -0.63
C PHE A 233 11.91 9.59 -1.11
N SER A 234 12.73 10.12 -0.21
CA SER A 234 14.11 10.54 -0.53
C SER A 234 15.03 9.40 -0.99
N SER A 235 14.69 8.14 -0.69
CA SER A 235 15.44 6.97 -1.15
C SER A 235 14.53 5.75 -1.37
N PRO A 236 14.95 4.79 -2.21
CA PRO A 236 14.19 3.56 -2.41
C PRO A 236 14.04 2.74 -1.12
N GLU A 237 15.00 2.81 -0.18
CA GLU A 237 14.92 2.15 1.13
C GLU A 237 13.77 2.67 1.99
N LYS A 238 13.45 3.97 1.89
CA LYS A 238 12.30 4.57 2.58
C LYS A 238 10.99 4.02 2.03
N LEU A 239 10.86 3.86 0.71
CA LEU A 239 9.69 3.23 0.11
C LEU A 239 9.56 1.75 0.50
N VAL A 240 10.67 1.00 0.49
CA VAL A 240 10.70 -0.39 0.97
C VAL A 240 10.26 -0.50 2.43
N SER A 241 10.72 0.43 3.27
CA SER A 241 10.33 0.52 4.68
C SER A 241 8.83 0.81 4.83
N TYR A 242 8.30 1.74 4.04
CA TYR A 242 6.88 2.10 4.01
C TYR A 242 5.97 0.93 3.64
N PHE A 243 6.42 0.05 2.73
CA PHE A 243 5.71 -1.20 2.43
C PHE A 243 5.98 -2.32 3.43
N GLY A 244 6.82 -2.12 4.45
CA GLY A 244 7.15 -3.13 5.45
C GLY A 244 7.85 -4.35 4.88
N LEU A 245 8.63 -4.15 3.80
CA LEU A 245 9.37 -5.20 3.09
C LEU A 245 10.80 -5.36 3.63
N ASN A 246 11.24 -4.50 4.56
CA ASN A 246 12.51 -4.63 5.24
C ASN A 246 12.45 -5.74 6.31
N PRO A 247 13.50 -6.59 6.41
CA PRO A 247 13.64 -7.52 7.52
C PRO A 247 13.78 -6.74 8.83
N ARG A 248 13.16 -7.23 9.91
CA ARG A 248 13.33 -6.66 11.25
C ARG A 248 14.77 -6.90 11.70
N VAL A 249 15.44 -5.84 12.10
CA VAL A 249 16.78 -5.91 12.72
C VAL A 249 16.61 -6.01 14.23
N ARG A 250 17.34 -6.95 14.85
CA ARG A 250 17.55 -7.02 16.30
C ARG A 250 19.05 -7.00 16.54
N GLN A 251 19.51 -5.98 17.23
CA GLN A 251 20.88 -5.83 17.68
C GLN A 251 20.85 -5.56 19.19
N SER A 252 21.64 -6.30 19.94
CA SER A 252 21.73 -6.20 21.40
C SER A 252 23.20 -6.28 21.80
N GLY A 253 23.71 -5.26 22.49
CA GLY A 253 25.14 -5.11 22.78
C GLY A 253 25.99 -5.10 21.49
N ASP A 254 27.26 -5.52 21.60
CA ASP A 254 28.21 -5.57 20.48
C ASP A 254 28.03 -6.77 19.54
N LYS A 255 26.88 -7.46 19.61
CA LYS A 255 26.61 -8.59 18.71
C LYS A 255 26.23 -8.11 17.31
N PRO A 256 26.60 -8.84 16.24
CA PRO A 256 26.17 -8.54 14.89
C PRO A 256 24.64 -8.45 14.77
N ALA A 257 24.16 -7.49 13.99
CA ALA A 257 22.75 -7.26 13.76
C ALA A 257 22.06 -8.51 13.16
N TYR A 258 21.12 -9.10 13.90
CA TYR A 258 20.32 -10.23 13.44
C TYR A 258 19.11 -9.74 12.62
N HIS A 259 18.94 -10.30 11.43
CA HIS A 259 17.85 -9.95 10.52
C HIS A 259 16.78 -11.05 10.51
N GLY A 260 15.62 -10.77 11.09
CA GLY A 260 14.49 -11.68 11.22
C GLY A 260 13.41 -11.52 10.15
N ARG A 261 12.16 -11.85 10.49
CA ARG A 261 10.98 -11.66 9.63
C ARG A 261 10.80 -10.20 9.23
N ILE A 262 10.16 -9.94 8.09
CA ILE A 262 9.79 -8.58 7.69
C ILE A 262 8.93 -7.90 8.75
N THR A 263 9.02 -6.57 8.85
CA THR A 263 8.28 -5.80 9.88
C THR A 263 6.77 -5.92 9.72
N LYS A 264 6.27 -6.08 8.48
CA LYS A 264 4.84 -6.06 8.09
C LYS A 264 4.13 -4.74 8.41
N GLN A 265 4.85 -3.72 8.89
CA GLN A 265 4.33 -2.37 9.12
C GLN A 265 3.97 -1.71 7.79
N GLY A 266 3.07 -0.73 7.80
CA GLY A 266 2.61 -0.04 6.59
C GLY A 266 1.55 -0.78 5.78
N ARG A 267 1.35 -0.38 4.51
CA ARG A 267 0.19 -0.80 3.70
C ARG A 267 0.29 -2.26 3.25
N SER A 268 -0.44 -3.13 3.95
CA SER A 268 -0.43 -4.59 3.76
C SER A 268 -0.84 -5.02 2.35
N HIS A 269 -1.81 -4.33 1.74
CA HIS A 269 -2.30 -4.67 0.41
C HIS A 269 -1.26 -4.41 -0.70
N ALA A 270 -0.64 -3.23 -0.73
CA ALA A 270 0.40 -2.91 -1.72
C ALA A 270 1.57 -3.91 -1.63
N ARG A 271 1.97 -4.27 -0.39
CA ARG A 271 2.95 -5.33 -0.15
C ARG A 271 2.51 -6.67 -0.73
N ALA A 272 1.25 -7.09 -0.52
CA ALA A 272 0.73 -8.33 -1.06
C ALA A 272 0.75 -8.32 -2.60
N MET A 273 0.34 -7.22 -3.25
CA MET A 273 0.38 -7.08 -4.71
C MET A 273 1.80 -7.16 -5.28
N LEU A 274 2.79 -6.57 -4.59
CA LEU A 274 4.19 -6.69 -4.98
C LEU A 274 4.72 -8.13 -4.83
N VAL A 275 4.24 -8.88 -3.85
CA VAL A 275 4.57 -10.31 -3.68
C VAL A 275 3.93 -11.16 -4.80
N GLU A 276 2.68 -10.88 -5.17
CA GLU A 276 2.04 -11.54 -6.32
C GLU A 276 2.76 -11.23 -7.63
N ALA A 277 3.17 -9.96 -7.82
CA ALA A 277 3.99 -9.57 -8.96
C ALA A 277 5.33 -10.32 -8.99
N ALA A 278 5.99 -10.49 -7.84
CA ALA A 278 7.22 -11.26 -7.71
C ALA A 278 7.03 -12.75 -8.10
N TRP A 279 5.90 -13.37 -7.76
CA TRP A 279 5.57 -14.73 -8.22
C TRP A 279 5.32 -14.82 -9.72
N SER A 280 4.77 -13.78 -10.33
CA SER A 280 4.65 -13.72 -11.79
C SER A 280 6.01 -13.52 -12.47
N VAL A 281 6.88 -12.69 -11.89
CA VAL A 281 8.25 -12.46 -12.37
C VAL A 281 9.07 -13.74 -12.35
N SER A 282 8.99 -14.56 -11.30
CA SER A 282 9.80 -15.77 -11.16
C SER A 282 9.57 -16.83 -12.25
N ARG A 283 8.44 -16.73 -12.98
CA ARG A 283 8.05 -17.62 -14.09
C ARG A 283 8.51 -17.13 -15.48
N THR A 284 9.08 -15.93 -15.56
CA THR A 284 9.52 -15.34 -16.84
C THR A 284 11.03 -15.10 -16.80
N PRO A 285 11.77 -15.42 -17.88
CA PRO A 285 13.19 -15.09 -17.96
C PRO A 285 13.46 -13.62 -17.65
N GLY A 286 14.60 -13.34 -17.01
CA GLY A 286 15.10 -11.99 -16.77
C GLY A 286 15.89 -11.82 -15.47
N PRO A 287 16.55 -10.67 -15.28
CA PRO A 287 17.39 -10.41 -14.12
C PRO A 287 16.70 -10.60 -12.76
N LEU A 288 15.41 -10.24 -12.68
CA LEU A 288 14.63 -10.43 -11.46
C LEU A 288 14.32 -11.90 -11.18
N ARG A 289 14.14 -12.74 -12.21
CA ARG A 289 14.01 -14.19 -12.05
C ARG A 289 15.32 -14.81 -11.57
N ALA A 290 16.46 -14.45 -12.15
CA ALA A 290 17.76 -14.94 -11.64
C ALA A 290 17.97 -14.53 -10.17
N PHE A 291 17.57 -13.30 -9.80
CA PHE A 291 17.59 -12.89 -8.40
C PHE A 291 16.68 -13.78 -7.53
N PHE A 292 15.45 -14.03 -7.96
CA PHE A 292 14.52 -14.92 -7.25
C PHE A 292 15.11 -16.32 -7.05
N GLN A 293 15.61 -16.96 -8.11
CA GLN A 293 16.14 -18.33 -8.05
C GLN A 293 17.33 -18.43 -7.09
N ARG A 294 18.25 -17.46 -7.14
CA ARG A 294 19.40 -17.41 -6.23
C ARG A 294 19.02 -17.31 -4.76
N ILE A 295 17.93 -16.61 -4.42
CA ILE A 295 17.44 -16.55 -3.04
C ILE A 295 16.67 -17.82 -2.68
N LYS A 296 15.88 -18.35 -3.61
CA LYS A 296 15.12 -19.60 -3.44
C LYS A 296 16.04 -20.75 -3.08
N GLU A 297 17.15 -20.92 -3.79
CA GLU A 297 18.16 -21.97 -3.53
C GLU A 297 18.69 -21.94 -2.10
N LYS A 298 18.71 -20.77 -1.44
CA LYS A 298 19.27 -20.59 -0.10
C LYS A 298 18.24 -20.56 1.02
N ARG A 299 17.04 -20.03 0.75
CA ARG A 299 16.06 -19.66 1.79
C ARG A 299 14.63 -20.07 1.47
N GLY A 300 14.42 -20.83 0.39
CA GLY A 300 13.11 -21.31 -0.03
C GLY A 300 12.26 -20.27 -0.77
N ASN A 301 11.15 -20.76 -1.33
CA ASN A 301 10.34 -20.00 -2.29
C ASN A 301 9.71 -18.74 -1.67
N GLN A 302 9.19 -18.85 -0.43
CA GLN A 302 8.46 -17.75 0.22
C GLN A 302 9.38 -16.56 0.51
N VAL A 303 10.61 -16.83 0.99
CA VAL A 303 11.60 -15.78 1.23
C VAL A 303 12.05 -15.15 -0.09
N ALA A 304 12.21 -15.95 -1.14
CA ALA A 304 12.56 -15.46 -2.47
C ALA A 304 11.51 -14.51 -3.05
N ALA A 305 10.22 -14.82 -2.87
CA ALA A 305 9.12 -13.97 -3.31
C ALA A 305 9.16 -12.60 -2.60
N VAL A 306 9.28 -12.60 -1.27
CA VAL A 306 9.37 -11.35 -0.48
C VAL A 306 10.63 -10.55 -0.82
N ALA A 307 11.78 -11.20 -0.97
CA ALA A 307 13.01 -10.52 -1.36
C ALA A 307 12.91 -9.91 -2.77
N THR A 308 12.21 -10.59 -3.69
CA THR A 308 11.98 -10.10 -5.05
C THR A 308 10.97 -8.95 -5.05
N ALA A 309 9.93 -8.99 -4.21
CA ALA A 309 9.01 -7.87 -4.01
C ALA A 309 9.73 -6.62 -3.47
N ARG A 310 10.67 -6.79 -2.53
CA ARG A 310 11.57 -5.72 -2.09
C ARG A 310 12.38 -5.15 -3.26
N LYS A 311 12.98 -6.02 -4.09
CA LYS A 311 13.75 -5.58 -5.25
C LYS A 311 12.89 -4.87 -6.30
N LEU A 312 11.67 -5.34 -6.54
CA LEU A 312 10.68 -4.69 -7.39
C LEU A 312 10.34 -3.29 -6.87
N THR A 313 10.18 -3.12 -5.57
CA THR A 313 9.92 -1.81 -4.95
C THR A 313 11.03 -0.80 -5.26
N VAL A 314 12.29 -1.23 -5.19
CA VAL A 314 13.45 -0.39 -5.54
C VAL A 314 13.42 0.00 -7.02
N VAL A 315 13.13 -0.96 -7.91
CA VAL A 315 12.98 -0.70 -9.35
C VAL A 315 11.86 0.30 -9.62
N ILE A 316 10.70 0.11 -9.00
CA ILE A 316 9.53 1.00 -9.12
C ILE A 316 9.89 2.41 -8.66
N TRP A 317 10.60 2.57 -7.54
CA TRP A 317 11.05 3.88 -7.08
C TRP A 317 11.90 4.58 -8.14
N HIS A 318 12.90 3.89 -8.71
CA HIS A 318 13.74 4.48 -9.75
C HIS A 318 12.96 4.83 -11.02
N MET A 319 12.03 3.96 -11.44
CA MET A 319 11.18 4.24 -12.60
C MET A 319 10.35 5.49 -12.36
N LEU A 320 9.60 5.56 -11.25
CA LEU A 320 8.72 6.69 -10.95
C LEU A 320 9.50 7.99 -10.72
N SER A 321 10.62 7.94 -9.99
CA SER A 321 11.42 9.14 -9.72
C SER A 321 12.14 9.70 -10.95
N LYS A 322 12.45 8.85 -11.94
CA LYS A 322 13.15 9.27 -13.17
C LYS A 322 12.25 9.43 -14.39
N GLY A 323 10.98 8.99 -14.31
CA GLY A 323 10.10 8.91 -15.47
C GLY A 323 10.54 7.89 -16.52
N GLU A 324 11.34 6.89 -16.14
CA GLU A 324 11.91 5.89 -17.06
C GLU A 324 11.13 4.56 -17.06
N GLU A 325 11.00 3.94 -18.24
CA GLU A 325 10.41 2.60 -18.35
C GLU A 325 11.37 1.49 -17.90
N TYR A 326 10.82 0.29 -17.67
CA TYR A 326 11.63 -0.86 -17.32
C TYR A 326 12.46 -1.31 -18.52
N ILE A 327 13.79 -1.26 -18.41
CA ILE A 327 14.74 -1.55 -19.50
C ILE A 327 14.60 -2.94 -20.14
N TRP A 328 14.11 -3.95 -19.42
CA TRP A 328 13.84 -5.29 -19.96
C TRP A 328 12.35 -5.51 -20.21
N SER A 329 11.67 -4.48 -20.72
CA SER A 329 10.28 -4.56 -21.14
C SER A 329 10.13 -5.54 -22.31
N ARG A 330 8.91 -6.04 -22.48
CA ARG A 330 8.53 -6.97 -23.53
C ARG A 330 7.40 -6.33 -24.33
N PRO A 331 7.66 -5.68 -25.47
CA PRO A 331 6.68 -4.84 -26.17
C PRO A 331 5.36 -5.56 -26.47
N ALA A 332 5.39 -6.75 -27.05
CA ALA A 332 4.17 -7.50 -27.36
C ALA A 332 3.40 -7.89 -26.09
N LEU A 333 4.11 -8.23 -25.00
CA LEU A 333 3.48 -8.47 -23.70
C LEU A 333 2.83 -7.19 -23.14
N LEU A 334 3.49 -6.04 -23.28
CA LEU A 334 2.96 -4.74 -22.86
C LEU A 334 1.69 -4.41 -23.65
N ASP A 335 1.72 -4.52 -24.98
CA ASP A 335 0.56 -4.27 -25.85
C ASP A 335 -0.62 -5.17 -25.47
N TRP A 336 -0.35 -6.45 -25.17
CA TRP A 336 -1.38 -7.35 -24.67
C TRP A 336 -1.96 -6.92 -23.32
N LYS A 337 -1.12 -6.44 -22.39
CA LYS A 337 -1.59 -5.93 -21.09
C LYS A 337 -2.41 -4.64 -21.27
N LEU A 338 -1.96 -3.73 -22.14
CA LEU A 338 -2.68 -2.49 -22.46
C LEU A 338 -4.02 -2.80 -23.14
N ARG A 339 -4.05 -3.77 -24.05
CA ARG A 339 -5.31 -4.21 -24.65
C ARG A 339 -6.26 -4.83 -23.64
N LYS A 340 -5.74 -5.58 -22.67
CA LYS A 340 -6.56 -6.09 -21.55
C LYS A 340 -7.12 -4.96 -20.68
N LEU A 341 -6.32 -3.93 -20.43
CA LEU A 341 -6.74 -2.72 -19.72
C LEU A 341 -7.87 -2.00 -20.49
N GLU A 342 -7.72 -1.79 -21.81
CA GLU A 342 -8.77 -1.19 -22.64
C GLU A 342 -10.09 -1.98 -22.58
N LEU A 343 -10.01 -3.30 -22.72
CA LEU A 343 -11.20 -4.17 -22.64
C LEU A 343 -11.85 -4.10 -21.25
N ALA A 344 -11.04 -4.05 -20.19
CA ALA A 344 -11.54 -3.86 -18.84
C ALA A 344 -12.19 -2.48 -18.66
N ALA A 345 -11.75 -1.44 -19.36
CA ALA A 345 -12.36 -0.11 -19.33
C ALA A 345 -13.63 0.03 -20.17
N GLY A 346 -14.12 -1.07 -20.79
CA GLY A 346 -15.33 -1.07 -21.61
C GLY A 346 -15.11 -0.83 -23.11
N TYR A 347 -13.86 -0.76 -23.59
CA TYR A 347 -13.61 -0.59 -25.02
C TYR A 347 -14.06 -1.83 -25.81
N PRO A 348 -14.62 -1.65 -27.03
CA PRO A 348 -15.18 -2.76 -27.79
C PRO A 348 -14.13 -3.80 -28.18
N SER A 349 -14.51 -5.06 -28.15
CA SER A 349 -13.68 -6.15 -28.69
C SER A 349 -13.75 -6.16 -30.22
N LYS A 350 -12.65 -5.85 -30.89
CA LYS A 350 -12.52 -5.99 -32.35
C LYS A 350 -11.89 -7.35 -32.67
N ARG A 351 -12.68 -8.31 -33.15
CA ARG A 351 -12.23 -9.63 -33.63
C ARG A 351 -12.48 -9.75 -35.14
N GLY A 352 -11.62 -10.48 -35.85
CA GLY A 352 -11.85 -10.87 -37.24
C GLY A 352 -11.74 -9.76 -38.29
N GLY A 353 -11.18 -8.58 -37.95
CA GLY A 353 -10.91 -7.52 -38.92
C GLY A 353 -9.73 -7.83 -39.86
N ARG A 354 -9.68 -7.16 -41.01
CA ARG A 354 -8.56 -7.26 -41.99
C ARG A 354 -7.22 -6.78 -41.41
N THR A 355 -7.26 -5.82 -40.48
CA THR A 355 -6.07 -5.30 -39.80
C THR A 355 -5.86 -6.01 -38.47
N LYS A 356 -4.60 -6.43 -38.22
CA LYS A 356 -4.19 -6.97 -36.92
C LYS A 356 -4.37 -5.90 -35.83
N GLY A 357 -4.93 -6.29 -34.69
CA GLY A 357 -5.01 -5.41 -33.52
C GLY A 357 -3.64 -5.18 -32.88
N SER A 358 -3.50 -4.13 -32.07
CA SER A 358 -2.25 -3.76 -31.39
C SER A 358 -1.61 -4.91 -30.59
N ALA A 359 -2.42 -5.76 -29.95
CA ALA A 359 -1.95 -6.91 -29.18
C ALA A 359 -1.80 -8.22 -29.97
N ALA A 360 -1.95 -8.20 -31.30
CA ALA A 360 -1.96 -9.42 -32.11
C ALA A 360 -0.63 -10.19 -32.03
N ASP A 361 0.49 -9.47 -31.99
CA ASP A 361 1.84 -10.03 -31.98
C ASP A 361 2.09 -10.92 -30.76
N TYR A 362 1.48 -10.64 -29.61
CA TYR A 362 1.60 -11.48 -28.43
C TYR A 362 1.01 -12.89 -28.62
N SER A 363 0.05 -13.05 -29.54
CA SER A 363 -0.53 -14.37 -29.83
C SER A 363 0.46 -15.27 -30.57
N LEU A 364 1.42 -14.67 -31.30
CA LEU A 364 2.44 -15.40 -32.06
C LEU A 364 3.46 -16.02 -31.11
N LYS A 365 3.64 -17.34 -31.19
CA LYS A 365 4.63 -18.06 -30.37
C LYS A 365 6.06 -17.59 -30.68
N SER A 366 6.38 -17.38 -31.96
CA SER A 366 7.70 -16.90 -32.40
C SER A 366 8.08 -15.54 -31.80
N VAL A 367 7.14 -14.60 -31.71
CA VAL A 367 7.36 -13.29 -31.08
C VAL A 367 7.60 -13.46 -29.58
N ARG A 368 6.75 -14.23 -28.89
CA ARG A 368 6.89 -14.49 -27.46
C ARG A 368 8.23 -15.16 -27.12
N ASP A 369 8.66 -16.12 -27.94
CA ASP A 369 9.91 -16.84 -27.73
C ASP A 369 11.11 -15.91 -27.95
N ARG A 370 11.11 -15.09 -29.01
CA ARG A 370 12.15 -14.08 -29.27
C ARG A 370 12.30 -13.07 -28.13
N GLU A 371 11.18 -12.53 -27.63
CA GLU A 371 11.22 -11.63 -26.47
C GLU A 371 11.75 -12.31 -25.21
N ARG A 372 11.33 -13.57 -24.96
CA ARG A 372 11.81 -14.33 -23.79
C ARG A 372 13.30 -14.63 -23.90
N GLU A 373 13.79 -14.90 -25.10
CA GLU A 373 15.21 -15.13 -25.37
C GLU A 373 16.04 -13.86 -25.17
N ALA A 374 15.59 -12.71 -25.70
CA ALA A 374 16.24 -11.42 -25.49
C ALA A 374 16.38 -11.07 -24.00
N VAL A 375 15.31 -11.26 -23.22
CA VAL A 375 15.34 -11.03 -21.77
C VAL A 375 16.14 -12.14 -21.04
N GLY A 376 16.19 -13.36 -21.59
CA GLY A 376 17.01 -14.47 -21.11
C GLY A 376 18.50 -14.19 -21.16
N HIS A 377 18.98 -13.49 -22.20
CA HIS A 377 20.37 -13.02 -22.26
C HIS A 377 20.69 -12.07 -21.11
N ALA A 378 19.80 -11.13 -20.79
CA ALA A 378 19.96 -10.24 -19.65
C ALA A 378 19.95 -11.00 -18.30
N GLU A 379 19.18 -12.07 -18.18
CA GLU A 379 19.22 -12.96 -17.02
C GLU A 379 20.60 -13.57 -16.82
N GLU A 380 21.22 -14.07 -17.89
CA GLU A 380 22.55 -14.68 -17.85
C GLU A 380 23.64 -13.65 -17.54
N VAL A 381 23.58 -12.46 -18.15
CA VAL A 381 24.46 -11.34 -17.80
C VAL A 381 24.37 -11.01 -16.31
N TYR A 382 23.15 -10.94 -15.76
CA TYR A 382 22.95 -10.71 -14.32
C TYR A 382 23.57 -11.82 -13.46
N ARG A 383 23.42 -13.09 -13.84
CA ARG A 383 24.04 -14.22 -13.12
C ARG A 383 25.56 -14.09 -13.11
N ARG A 384 26.18 -13.85 -14.26
CA ARG A 384 27.63 -13.66 -14.38
C ARG A 384 28.13 -12.49 -13.54
N PHE A 385 27.43 -11.35 -13.59
CA PHE A 385 27.72 -10.18 -12.77
C PHE A 385 27.73 -10.52 -11.27
N VAL A 386 26.68 -11.20 -10.77
CA VAL A 386 26.57 -11.55 -9.35
C VAL A 386 27.63 -12.59 -8.92
N THR A 387 27.96 -13.55 -9.78
CA THR A 387 29.01 -14.54 -9.50
C THR A 387 30.38 -13.89 -9.38
N LYS A 388 30.73 -12.98 -10.32
CA LYS A 388 31.98 -12.21 -10.24
C LYS A 388 32.02 -11.27 -9.04
N TRP A 389 30.88 -10.67 -8.68
CA TRP A 389 30.78 -9.81 -7.49
C TRP A 389 31.10 -10.56 -6.19
N LYS A 390 30.67 -11.82 -6.05
CA LYS A 390 31.04 -12.64 -4.88
C LYS A 390 32.53 -12.95 -4.77
N GLN A 391 33.26 -12.98 -5.89
CA GLN A 391 34.71 -13.16 -5.88
C GLN A 391 35.44 -11.89 -5.41
N ARG A 392 34.81 -10.71 -5.53
CA ARG A 392 35.27 -9.42 -5.02
C ARG A 392 34.48 -9.00 -3.78
N SER A 393 34.51 -9.80 -2.71
CA SER A 393 34.08 -9.28 -1.40
C SER A 393 35.04 -8.14 -0.99
N PRO A 394 34.59 -7.07 -0.32
CA PRO A 394 35.51 -6.09 0.25
C PRO A 394 36.34 -6.84 1.28
N MET A 395 37.61 -7.11 0.96
CA MET A 395 38.55 -7.53 1.99
C MET A 395 38.56 -6.43 3.04
N ALA A 396 38.46 -6.82 4.30
CA ALA A 396 38.81 -5.95 5.40
C ALA A 396 40.17 -5.33 5.06
N ASN A 397 40.23 -3.99 4.95
CA ASN A 397 41.52 -3.31 4.96
C ASN A 397 42.23 -3.78 6.23
N PRO A 398 43.42 -4.42 6.14
CA PRO A 398 44.22 -4.60 7.34
C PRO A 398 44.54 -3.19 7.82
N VAL A 399 44.04 -2.85 9.01
CA VAL A 399 44.44 -1.63 9.72
C VAL A 399 45.93 -1.77 9.95
N SER A 400 46.72 -1.06 9.14
CA SER A 400 48.14 -0.87 9.39
C SER A 400 48.24 0.06 10.59
N HIS A 401 48.45 -0.52 11.77
CA HIS A 401 49.02 0.23 12.89
C HIS A 401 50.48 0.49 12.54
N GLN A 402 50.79 1.74 12.21
CA GLN A 402 52.08 2.36 12.43
C GLN A 402 51.91 3.48 13.44
#